data_AF-A0A8B9M6P7-F1
#
_entry.id   AF-A0A8B9M6P7-F1
#
_cell.length_a   1.000
_cell.length_b   1.000
_cell.length_c   1.000
_cell.angle_alpha   90.00
_cell.angle_beta   90.00
_cell.angle_gamma   90.00
#
_symmetry.space_group_name_H-M   'P 1'
#
loop_
_entity.id
_entity.type
_entity.pdbx_description
1 polymer ?
#
loop_
_entity_poly.entity_id
_entity_poly.type
_entity_poly.pdbx_seq_one_letter_code
_entity_poly.pdbx_strand_id
1 'polypeptide(L)'
;MGRGAGQEAWGSPRDFGSNPCVSPPAGKECLTVSGDYYSPLGQPSLLLQYRESGLSSSSHELSQYIRDGADHYDPALSGTWSPAQAGGPLVSTPDPVVPLKFSLPHMAVCFGAGGQLVLVCPHCPAEGQLAHVELHSLEVILRDTKELEELRAFPGPLAREDLHKVDVMTFCQQKIAMSCDLSTQKGRDSALLWKLLVLLCRQNGSMVGSDTAELLIQDCRCLEKYKRQNPLANLLGLTDDEGMSRQPGTLDLITGEVPPVVETQAQIVEKFTKLLYYGRKKDALVWAMRNQLWGHALFLSSKMDPRTYSWVLTGFTSTLATNDPLQTLFQLMSGRIPQAALCCGDATWGDWRPHLAVMLSNKVGDMDLNHRAIITMGDSLAGRGAVEAAHFCYLMADIPFGYFRAKADRMQSLFVGFYCS
;
A
#
# COMPACT_ATOMS: atom_id res chain seq x y z
N MET A 1 41.01 -40.97 -52.64
CA MET A 1 40.63 -41.43 -51.28
C MET A 1 39.50 -40.52 -50.83
N GLY A 2 38.24 -40.89 -50.60
CA GLY A 2 37.60 -42.19 -50.48
C GLY A 2 36.53 -42.10 -49.39
N ARG A 3 35.25 -41.99 -49.81
CA ARG A 3 34.00 -42.41 -49.14
C ARG A 3 33.59 -41.68 -47.84
N GLY A 4 32.32 -41.43 -47.55
CA GLY A 4 31.08 -41.83 -48.21
C GLY A 4 29.85 -41.14 -47.57
N ALA A 5 28.80 -41.04 -48.38
CA ALA A 5 27.47 -40.54 -48.04
C ALA A 5 26.56 -41.64 -47.48
N GLY A 6 25.45 -41.23 -46.86
CA GLY A 6 24.30 -42.07 -46.55
C GLY A 6 23.04 -41.20 -46.34
N GLN A 7 22.18 -41.16 -47.36
CA GLN A 7 20.77 -40.74 -47.30
C GLN A 7 19.93 -41.85 -46.66
N GLU A 8 18.78 -41.52 -46.06
CA GLU A 8 17.49 -42.11 -46.45
C GLU A 8 16.30 -41.35 -45.83
N ALA A 9 15.19 -41.36 -46.56
CA ALA A 9 14.00 -40.52 -46.44
C ALA A 9 12.77 -41.30 -45.90
N TRP A 10 11.57 -40.73 -46.09
CA TRP A 10 10.19 -41.28 -45.89
C TRP A 10 9.64 -41.15 -44.45
N GLY A 11 8.45 -40.60 -44.16
CA GLY A 11 7.36 -40.01 -44.92
C GLY A 11 6.18 -39.67 -43.96
N SER A 12 5.47 -38.56 -44.22
CA SER A 12 4.05 -38.34 -43.81
C SER A 12 3.14 -39.15 -44.76
N PRO A 13 1.83 -39.47 -44.50
CA PRO A 13 0.79 -38.48 -44.12
C PRO A 13 -0.51 -38.96 -43.36
N ARG A 14 -1.28 -37.96 -42.84
CA ARG A 14 -2.76 -37.73 -42.86
C ARG A 14 -3.83 -38.62 -42.17
N ASP A 15 -4.60 -37.90 -41.31
CA ASP A 15 -6.07 -37.64 -41.27
C ASP A 15 -7.17 -38.70 -40.97
N PHE A 16 -8.26 -38.13 -40.41
CA PHE A 16 -9.67 -38.57 -40.20
C PHE A 16 -10.00 -39.16 -38.80
N GLY A 17 -11.09 -38.81 -38.10
CA GLY A 17 -12.24 -37.92 -38.33
C GLY A 17 -13.07 -37.84 -37.02
N SER A 18 -13.79 -36.75 -36.73
CA SER A 18 -15.25 -36.56 -36.95
C SER A 18 -16.11 -36.70 -35.66
N ASN A 19 -16.82 -35.62 -35.32
CA ASN A 19 -17.92 -35.53 -34.32
C ASN A 19 -19.05 -36.56 -34.58
N PRO A 20 -19.88 -36.91 -33.58
CA PRO A 20 -21.19 -36.22 -33.46
C PRO A 20 -21.77 -36.06 -32.03
N CYS A 21 -22.71 -35.11 -31.94
CA CYS A 21 -23.66 -34.87 -30.85
C CYS A 21 -24.57 -36.07 -30.53
N VAL A 22 -24.94 -36.27 -29.27
CA VAL A 22 -26.11 -37.07 -28.83
C VAL A 22 -26.72 -36.48 -27.53
N SER A 23 -27.96 -35.99 -27.62
CA SER A 23 -28.99 -35.95 -26.54
C SER A 23 -29.76 -37.30 -26.56
N PRO A 24 -30.66 -37.75 -25.63
CA PRO A 24 -31.80 -37.05 -24.94
C PRO A 24 -32.12 -37.70 -23.54
N PRO A 25 -33.36 -37.83 -22.94
CA PRO A 25 -34.76 -37.44 -23.28
C PRO A 25 -35.56 -36.66 -22.17
N ALA A 26 -36.47 -35.74 -22.50
CA ALA A 26 -37.89 -35.81 -22.90
C ALA A 26 -38.92 -35.85 -21.74
N GLY A 27 -39.92 -34.96 -21.81
CA GLY A 27 -41.28 -35.20 -21.31
C GLY A 27 -41.89 -34.13 -20.39
N LYS A 28 -42.52 -33.09 -20.96
CA LYS A 28 -43.99 -32.91 -20.97
C LYS A 28 -44.41 -31.61 -21.65
N GLU A 29 -45.22 -31.77 -22.69
CA GLU A 29 -46.01 -30.75 -23.37
C GLU A 29 -47.12 -30.22 -22.45
N CYS A 30 -47.48 -28.94 -22.61
CA CYS A 30 -48.90 -28.55 -22.67
C CYS A 30 -49.06 -27.20 -23.40
N LEU A 31 -49.55 -27.28 -24.63
CA LEU A 31 -50.53 -26.46 -25.35
C LEU A 31 -50.57 -24.92 -25.17
N THR A 32 -50.44 -24.30 -26.35
CA THR A 32 -50.77 -22.94 -26.80
C THR A 32 -52.10 -22.36 -26.32
N VAL A 33 -52.11 -21.04 -26.00
CA VAL A 33 -53.08 -20.06 -26.55
C VAL A 33 -52.38 -18.71 -26.75
N SER A 34 -52.51 -18.20 -27.96
CA SER A 34 -52.08 -16.92 -28.53
C SER A 34 -52.73 -15.68 -27.92
N GLY A 35 -51.98 -14.59 -27.82
CA GLY A 35 -52.48 -13.24 -27.56
C GLY A 35 -51.36 -12.21 -27.70
N ASP A 36 -51.15 -11.70 -28.90
CA ASP A 36 -50.19 -10.64 -29.22
C ASP A 36 -50.56 -9.32 -28.52
N TYR A 37 -49.67 -8.83 -27.66
CA TYR A 37 -49.51 -7.39 -27.40
C TYR A 37 -48.01 -7.10 -27.26
N TYR A 38 -47.44 -6.47 -28.29
CA TYR A 38 -46.07 -5.98 -28.29
C TYR A 38 -45.89 -4.85 -27.27
N SER A 39 -44.94 -5.02 -26.34
CA SER A 39 -44.29 -3.94 -25.58
C SER A 39 -42.78 -4.16 -25.65
N PRO A 40 -41.95 -3.16 -26.02
CA PRO A 40 -40.51 -3.36 -26.15
C PRO A 40 -39.86 -3.34 -24.76
N LEU A 41 -39.66 -4.51 -24.16
CA LEU A 41 -38.76 -4.70 -23.03
C LEU A 41 -37.36 -5.01 -23.56
N GLY A 42 -36.32 -4.29 -23.12
CA GLY A 42 -34.95 -4.76 -23.31
C GLY A 42 -33.83 -3.74 -23.46
N GLN A 43 -33.96 -2.50 -22.97
CA GLN A 43 -32.75 -1.71 -22.73
C GLN A 43 -32.31 -1.92 -21.27
N PRO A 44 -31.11 -2.47 -21.02
CA PRO A 44 -30.57 -2.53 -19.67
C PRO A 44 -30.44 -1.09 -19.15
N SER A 45 -30.79 -0.87 -17.89
CA SER A 45 -30.67 0.46 -17.28
C SER A 45 -29.23 0.96 -17.45
N LEU A 46 -29.07 2.26 -17.67
CA LEU A 46 -27.76 2.91 -17.82
C LEU A 46 -26.80 2.53 -16.68
N LEU A 47 -27.34 2.30 -15.48
CA LEU A 47 -26.59 1.83 -14.32
C LEU A 47 -26.02 0.41 -14.47
N LEU A 48 -26.75 -0.50 -15.12
CA LEU A 48 -26.31 -1.86 -15.39
C LEU A 48 -25.20 -1.86 -16.45
N GLN A 49 -25.29 -0.97 -17.45
CA GLN A 49 -24.20 -0.72 -18.42
C GLN A 49 -22.95 -0.10 -17.76
N TYR A 50 -23.12 0.81 -16.79
CA TYR A 50 -22.01 1.36 -16.01
C TYR A 50 -21.37 0.34 -15.06
N ARG A 51 -22.16 -0.61 -14.53
CA ARG A 51 -21.67 -1.72 -13.72
C ARG A 51 -20.84 -2.70 -14.53
N GLU A 52 -21.30 -3.06 -15.73
CA GLU A 52 -20.62 -4.03 -16.60
C GLU A 52 -19.37 -3.46 -17.29
N SER A 53 -19.29 -2.14 -17.48
CA SER A 53 -18.12 -1.47 -18.07
C SER A 53 -16.95 -1.26 -17.10
N GLY A 54 -17.11 -1.52 -15.80
CA GLY A 54 -16.01 -1.44 -14.82
C GLY A 54 -15.49 -0.02 -14.55
N LEU A 55 -16.18 1.03 -15.04
CA LEU A 55 -15.74 2.43 -15.00
C LEU A 55 -16.13 3.18 -13.72
N SER A 56 -16.75 2.53 -12.73
CA SER A 56 -17.13 3.20 -11.47
C SER A 56 -17.11 2.29 -10.25
N SER A 57 -16.29 2.67 -9.26
CA SER A 57 -16.20 2.04 -7.93
C SER A 57 -17.42 2.31 -7.03
N SER A 58 -18.30 3.24 -7.37
CA SER A 58 -19.45 3.63 -6.54
C SER A 58 -20.77 2.94 -6.92
N SER A 59 -20.79 2.20 -8.03
CA SER A 59 -22.01 1.56 -8.55
C SER A 59 -22.58 0.49 -7.61
N HIS A 60 -21.73 -0.20 -6.84
CA HIS A 60 -22.16 -1.19 -5.86
C HIS A 60 -22.87 -0.54 -4.66
N GLU A 61 -22.32 0.56 -4.14
CA GLU A 61 -22.86 1.25 -2.97
C GLU A 61 -24.07 2.12 -3.26
N LEU A 62 -24.26 2.61 -4.50
CA LEU A 62 -25.45 3.36 -4.90
C LEU A 62 -26.66 2.44 -5.15
N SER A 63 -26.44 1.22 -5.65
CA SER A 63 -27.53 0.27 -5.96
C SER A 63 -28.33 -0.19 -4.74
N GLN A 64 -27.75 -0.15 -3.55
CA GLN A 64 -28.41 -0.50 -2.29
C GLN A 64 -29.35 0.59 -1.75
N TYR A 65 -29.16 1.84 -2.19
CA TYR A 65 -30.04 2.98 -1.83
C TYR A 65 -31.07 3.29 -2.91
N ILE A 66 -30.85 2.81 -4.15
CA ILE A 66 -31.80 2.89 -5.26
C ILE A 66 -32.50 1.52 -5.40
N ARG A 67 -33.30 1.15 -4.39
CA ARG A 67 -34.33 0.12 -4.60
C ARG A 67 -35.61 0.82 -5.03
N ASP A 68 -36.13 0.46 -6.19
CA ASP A 68 -37.51 0.73 -6.62
C ASP A 68 -38.48 0.09 -5.63
N GLY A 69 -38.80 0.82 -4.57
CA GLY A 69 -39.91 0.51 -3.66
C GLY A 69 -41.20 1.27 -4.02
N ALA A 70 -41.19 2.09 -5.09
CA ALA A 70 -42.30 2.97 -5.45
C ALA A 70 -42.87 2.77 -6.86
N ASP A 71 -42.34 1.82 -7.64
CA ASP A 71 -42.82 1.54 -9.01
C ASP A 71 -44.04 0.59 -9.04
N HIS A 72 -44.99 0.85 -8.15
CA HIS A 72 -46.38 0.49 -8.38
C HIS A 72 -47.19 1.77 -8.56
N TYR A 73 -46.83 2.52 -9.60
CA TYR A 73 -47.73 3.51 -10.17
C TYR A 73 -48.75 2.76 -11.03
N ASP A 74 -49.94 2.55 -10.48
CA ASP A 74 -51.10 2.04 -11.21
C ASP A 74 -51.51 3.10 -12.27
N PRO A 75 -51.43 2.82 -13.58
CA PRO A 75 -51.65 3.82 -14.62
C PRO A 75 -53.12 4.28 -14.73
N ALA A 76 -54.02 3.76 -13.89
CA ALA A 76 -55.45 4.00 -13.99
C ALA A 76 -55.93 5.39 -13.49
N LEU A 77 -55.08 6.19 -12.83
CA LEU A 77 -55.44 7.53 -12.36
C LEU A 77 -54.67 8.62 -13.10
N SER A 78 -55.00 8.79 -14.39
CA SER A 78 -54.64 9.99 -15.15
C SER A 78 -55.54 11.16 -14.74
N GLY A 79 -55.19 11.82 -13.63
CA GLY A 79 -55.69 13.15 -13.31
C GLY A 79 -54.91 14.18 -14.11
N THR A 80 -55.49 14.65 -15.21
CA THR A 80 -54.91 15.70 -16.06
C THR A 80 -54.73 16.98 -15.23
N TRP A 81 -53.49 17.31 -14.86
CA TRP A 81 -53.21 18.57 -14.18
C TRP A 81 -53.27 19.71 -15.22
N SER A 82 -54.21 20.64 -15.03
CA SER A 82 -54.35 21.86 -15.84
C SER A 82 -54.32 23.09 -14.91
N PRO A 83 -53.56 24.14 -15.24
CA PRO A 83 -53.50 25.35 -14.43
C PRO A 83 -54.65 26.30 -14.79
N ALA A 84 -55.91 25.90 -14.57
CA ALA A 84 -57.08 26.77 -14.49
C ALA A 84 -58.35 25.99 -14.14
N GLN A 85 -59.09 26.45 -13.13
CA GLN A 85 -60.56 26.45 -12.90
C GLN A 85 -60.79 26.42 -11.37
N ALA A 86 -61.16 27.54 -10.74
CA ALA A 86 -62.53 28.07 -10.62
C ALA A 86 -63.44 27.20 -9.72
N GLY A 87 -63.68 27.71 -8.50
CA GLY A 87 -64.82 27.49 -7.60
C GLY A 87 -65.52 26.12 -7.56
N GLY A 88 -65.23 25.32 -6.53
CA GLY A 88 -66.06 24.19 -6.07
C GLY A 88 -65.75 23.82 -4.61
N PRO A 89 -66.69 23.24 -3.83
CA PRO A 89 -66.62 23.21 -2.37
C PRO A 89 -65.55 22.25 -1.82
N LEU A 90 -64.89 22.67 -0.74
CA LEU A 90 -63.91 21.92 0.04
C LEU A 90 -64.46 20.53 0.45
N VAL A 91 -63.96 19.46 -0.17
CA VAL A 91 -64.15 18.10 0.32
C VAL A 91 -62.99 17.75 1.23
N SER A 92 -63.29 17.47 2.49
CA SER A 92 -62.35 17.04 3.53
C SER A 92 -61.70 15.72 3.12
N THR A 93 -60.38 15.69 2.98
CA THR A 93 -59.60 14.45 2.81
C THR A 93 -59.68 13.59 4.07
N PRO A 94 -59.91 12.26 3.96
CA PRO A 94 -60.03 11.39 5.12
C PRO A 94 -58.69 11.21 5.85
N ASP A 95 -58.73 11.17 7.19
CA ASP A 95 -57.56 11.00 8.06
C ASP A 95 -56.81 9.67 7.75
N PRO A 96 -55.47 9.68 7.71
CA PRO A 96 -54.69 8.47 7.43
C PRO A 96 -54.79 7.45 8.58
N VAL A 97 -55.22 6.23 8.25
CA VAL A 97 -55.43 5.08 9.16
C VAL A 97 -54.10 4.47 9.69
N VAL A 98 -52.94 5.03 9.30
CA VAL A 98 -51.61 4.55 9.71
C VAL A 98 -50.89 5.62 10.53
N PRO A 99 -50.34 5.31 11.72
CA PRO A 99 -49.58 6.27 12.51
C PRO A 99 -48.39 6.80 11.71
N LEU A 100 -48.30 8.12 11.58
CA LEU A 100 -47.16 8.76 10.92
C LEU A 100 -45.88 8.47 11.72
N LYS A 101 -44.82 8.04 11.03
CA LYS A 101 -43.49 7.84 11.63
C LYS A 101 -42.91 9.15 12.20
N PHE A 102 -43.27 10.28 11.60
CA PHE A 102 -42.93 11.62 12.05
C PHE A 102 -44.19 12.49 11.97
N SER A 103 -44.49 13.21 13.04
CA SER A 103 -45.68 14.08 13.15
C SER A 103 -45.44 15.53 12.75
N LEU A 104 -44.19 15.89 12.44
CA LEU A 104 -43.79 17.24 12.04
C LEU A 104 -43.18 17.22 10.63
N PRO A 105 -43.39 18.29 9.82
CA PRO A 105 -42.68 18.47 8.56
C PRO A 105 -41.17 18.48 8.81
N HIS A 106 -40.42 17.80 7.94
CA HIS A 106 -38.96 17.72 8.03
C HIS A 106 -38.35 18.08 6.69
N MET A 107 -37.12 18.59 6.77
CA MET A 107 -36.32 18.90 5.60
C MET A 107 -35.91 17.60 4.90
N ALA A 108 -36.08 17.56 3.58
CA ALA A 108 -35.57 16.48 2.75
C ALA A 108 -34.52 17.01 1.78
N VAL A 109 -33.40 16.30 1.66
CA VAL A 109 -32.31 16.63 0.75
C VAL A 109 -32.02 15.43 -0.13
N CYS A 110 -31.93 15.63 -1.44
CA CYS A 110 -31.48 14.60 -2.37
C CYS A 110 -30.56 15.14 -3.45
N PHE A 111 -29.71 14.25 -3.99
CA PHE A 111 -28.84 14.56 -5.12
C PHE A 111 -29.62 14.39 -6.42
N GLY A 112 -29.71 15.47 -7.19
CA GLY A 112 -30.26 15.49 -8.54
C GLY A 112 -29.18 15.25 -9.61
N ALA A 113 -29.63 14.98 -10.84
CA ALA A 113 -28.73 14.87 -11.99
C ALA A 113 -27.98 16.19 -12.24
N GLY A 114 -26.78 16.10 -12.83
CA GLY A 114 -26.00 17.29 -13.20
C GLY A 114 -25.43 18.07 -12.02
N GLY A 115 -25.20 17.41 -10.87
CA GLY A 115 -24.59 18.04 -9.70
C GLY A 115 -25.52 19.03 -8.98
N GLN A 116 -26.84 18.80 -9.05
CA GLN A 116 -27.82 19.59 -8.32
C GLN A 116 -28.13 18.97 -6.96
N LEU A 117 -28.41 19.79 -5.96
CA LEU A 117 -28.91 19.40 -4.66
C LEU A 117 -30.33 19.94 -4.53
N VAL A 118 -31.29 19.04 -4.35
CA VAL A 118 -32.70 19.40 -4.18
C VAL A 118 -33.01 19.42 -2.70
N LEU A 119 -33.49 20.55 -2.22
CA LEU A 119 -33.86 20.77 -0.83
C LEU A 119 -35.36 21.05 -0.75
N VAL A 120 -36.10 20.22 -0.03
CA VAL A 120 -37.52 20.44 0.27
C VAL A 120 -37.62 21.02 1.67
N CYS A 121 -38.11 22.25 1.76
CA CYS A 121 -38.22 22.95 3.02
C CYS A 121 -39.45 22.44 3.82
N PRO A 122 -39.39 22.38 5.16
CA PRO A 122 -40.42 21.79 6.02
C PRO A 122 -41.66 22.69 6.16
N HIS A 123 -42.32 23.00 5.06
CA HIS A 123 -43.57 23.77 5.04
C HIS A 123 -44.78 22.85 5.16
N CYS A 124 -45.90 23.38 5.65
CA CYS A 124 -47.20 22.70 5.74
C CYS A 124 -48.15 23.16 4.63
N PRO A 125 -48.23 22.47 3.47
CA PRO A 125 -49.18 22.84 2.41
C PRO A 125 -50.64 22.79 2.86
N ALA A 126 -50.96 21.90 3.81
CA ALA A 126 -52.29 21.78 4.40
C ALA A 126 -52.72 23.02 5.21
N GLU A 127 -51.76 23.81 5.71
CA GLU A 127 -52.01 25.05 6.44
C GLU A 127 -51.98 26.28 5.51
N GLY A 128 -51.95 26.07 4.19
CA GLY A 128 -51.90 27.12 3.17
C GLY A 128 -50.49 27.65 2.88
N GLN A 129 -49.44 27.04 3.41
CA GLN A 129 -48.06 27.38 3.06
C GLN A 129 -47.71 26.82 1.67
N LEU A 130 -46.88 27.53 0.90
CA LEU A 130 -46.43 26.99 -0.39
C LEU A 130 -45.38 25.89 -0.16
N ALA A 131 -45.49 24.79 -0.90
CA ALA A 131 -44.45 23.78 -0.94
C ALA A 131 -43.20 24.39 -1.60
N HIS A 132 -42.21 24.77 -0.78
CA HIS A 132 -40.98 25.39 -1.26
C HIS A 132 -39.91 24.33 -1.51
N VAL A 133 -39.41 24.31 -2.74
CA VAL A 133 -38.31 23.45 -3.18
C VAL A 133 -37.20 24.35 -3.69
N GLU A 134 -36.02 24.20 -3.11
CA GLU A 134 -34.82 24.91 -3.52
C GLU A 134 -33.92 23.98 -4.33
N LEU A 135 -33.35 24.53 -5.41
CA LEU A 135 -32.39 23.84 -6.26
C LEU A 135 -31.05 24.54 -6.13
N HIS A 136 -30.06 23.83 -5.60
CA HIS A 136 -28.72 24.35 -5.39
C HIS A 136 -27.72 23.64 -6.29
N SER A 137 -26.81 24.39 -6.92
CA SER A 137 -25.69 23.81 -7.65
C SER A 137 -24.57 23.41 -6.69
N LEU A 138 -24.17 22.13 -6.71
CA LEU A 138 -23.03 21.66 -5.93
C LEU A 138 -21.73 22.35 -6.30
N GLU A 139 -21.56 22.75 -7.56
CA GLU A 139 -20.36 23.48 -8.00
C GLU A 139 -20.27 24.85 -7.31
N VAL A 140 -21.40 25.50 -7.06
CA VAL A 140 -21.45 26.77 -6.33
C VAL A 140 -21.21 26.55 -4.85
N ILE A 141 -21.82 25.52 -4.26
CA ILE A 141 -21.63 25.17 -2.85
C ILE A 141 -20.16 24.82 -2.56
N LEU A 142 -19.52 24.08 -3.46
CA LEU A 142 -18.15 23.59 -3.30
C LEU A 142 -17.10 24.55 -3.86
N ARG A 143 -17.48 25.73 -4.38
CA ARG A 143 -16.61 26.61 -5.16
C ARG A 143 -15.28 26.94 -4.48
N ASP A 144 -15.33 27.18 -3.17
CA ASP A 144 -14.18 27.63 -2.36
C ASP A 144 -13.57 26.48 -1.54
N THR A 145 -13.88 25.23 -1.91
CA THR A 145 -13.28 24.05 -1.27
C THR A 145 -11.95 23.70 -1.94
N LYS A 146 -10.95 23.38 -1.11
CA LYS A 146 -9.62 23.00 -1.59
C LYS A 146 -9.69 21.74 -2.46
N GLU A 147 -10.59 20.82 -2.13
CA GLU A 147 -10.78 19.55 -2.82
C GLU A 147 -11.24 19.76 -4.27
N LEU A 148 -12.16 20.70 -4.50
CA LEU A 148 -12.63 21.04 -5.86
C LEU A 148 -11.53 21.74 -6.67
N GLU A 149 -10.76 22.64 -6.06
CA GLU A 149 -9.60 23.26 -6.70
C GLU A 149 -8.57 22.21 -7.11
N GLU A 150 -8.27 21.25 -6.23
CA GLU A 150 -7.35 20.15 -6.51
C GLU A 150 -7.85 19.24 -7.62
N LEU A 151 -9.15 18.95 -7.66
CA LEU A 151 -9.77 18.14 -8.72
C LEU A 151 -9.73 18.87 -10.07
N ARG A 152 -9.97 20.19 -10.10
CA ARG A 152 -9.89 21.01 -11.31
C ARG A 152 -8.46 21.17 -11.83
N ALA A 153 -7.47 21.19 -10.93
CA ALA A 153 -6.06 21.26 -11.30
C ALA A 153 -5.54 19.94 -11.89
N PHE A 154 -6.24 18.82 -11.70
CA PHE A 154 -5.84 17.52 -12.22
C PHE A 154 -5.85 17.52 -13.76
N PRO A 155 -4.81 16.98 -14.43
CA PRO A 155 -4.64 17.07 -15.88
C PRO A 155 -5.54 16.08 -16.66
N GLY A 156 -6.80 15.94 -16.25
CA GLY A 156 -7.81 15.10 -16.90
C GLY A 156 -7.44 13.61 -16.93
N PRO A 157 -8.17 12.80 -17.72
CA PRO A 157 -7.87 11.38 -17.87
C PRO A 157 -6.45 11.16 -18.40
N LEU A 158 -5.62 10.43 -17.66
CA LEU A 158 -4.20 10.24 -18.00
C LEU A 158 -3.96 9.40 -19.26
N ALA A 159 -4.99 8.70 -19.76
CA ALA A 159 -4.94 7.87 -20.96
C ALA A 159 -5.26 8.63 -22.26
N ARG A 160 -5.42 9.96 -22.21
CA ARG A 160 -5.73 10.78 -23.39
C ARG A 160 -4.52 10.93 -24.30
N GLU A 161 -4.71 10.85 -25.61
CA GLU A 161 -3.62 10.84 -26.61
C GLU A 161 -2.82 12.15 -26.69
N ASP A 162 -3.46 13.27 -26.35
CA ASP A 162 -2.91 14.63 -26.39
C ASP A 162 -2.20 15.04 -25.09
N LEU A 163 -2.25 14.22 -24.04
CA LEU A 163 -1.59 14.52 -22.77
C LEU A 163 -0.10 14.17 -22.84
N HIS A 164 0.78 15.17 -22.68
CA HIS A 164 2.21 14.92 -22.66
C HIS A 164 2.69 14.55 -21.26
N LYS A 165 3.66 13.62 -21.21
CA LYS A 165 4.34 13.21 -19.96
C LYS A 165 4.91 14.39 -19.16
N VAL A 166 5.35 15.46 -19.85
CA VAL A 166 5.87 16.67 -19.19
C VAL A 166 4.80 17.36 -18.37
N ASP A 167 3.54 17.37 -18.81
CA ASP A 167 2.44 18.00 -18.10
C ASP A 167 2.12 17.23 -16.80
N VAL A 168 2.13 15.89 -16.87
CA VAL A 168 1.96 15.02 -15.69
C VAL A 168 3.09 15.23 -14.68
N MET A 169 4.34 15.28 -15.14
CA MET A 169 5.49 15.55 -14.25
C MET A 169 5.41 16.95 -13.63
N THR A 170 4.98 17.96 -14.40
CA THR A 170 4.81 19.33 -13.93
C THR A 170 3.71 19.42 -12.87
N PHE A 171 2.59 18.74 -13.10
CA PHE A 171 1.50 18.63 -12.11
C PHE A 171 2.01 17.98 -10.81
N CYS A 172 2.76 16.89 -10.88
CA CYS A 172 3.33 16.25 -9.69
C CYS A 172 4.29 17.19 -8.93
N GLN A 173 5.11 17.97 -9.64
CA GLN A 173 6.00 18.96 -9.02
C GLN A 173 5.22 20.09 -8.33
N GLN A 174 4.14 20.58 -8.95
CA GLN A 174 3.25 21.56 -8.33
C GLN A 174 2.58 21.00 -7.07
N LYS A 175 2.13 19.74 -7.09
CA LYS A 175 1.58 19.04 -5.90
C LYS A 175 2.60 18.96 -4.75
N ILE A 176 3.88 18.71 -5.05
CA ILE A 176 4.93 18.73 -4.02
C ILE A 176 5.06 20.13 -3.41
N ALA A 177 5.08 21.17 -4.23
CA ALA A 177 5.29 22.54 -3.78
C ALA A 177 4.10 23.13 -3.01
N MET A 178 2.87 22.77 -3.39
CA MET A 178 1.64 23.41 -2.89
C MET A 178 0.89 22.59 -1.83
N SER A 179 0.97 21.26 -1.87
CA SER A 179 0.12 20.40 -1.04
C SER A 179 0.87 19.66 0.07
N CYS A 180 2.21 19.54 0.00
CA CYS A 180 2.99 18.77 0.96
C CYS A 180 3.60 19.66 2.06
N ASP A 181 3.21 19.44 3.32
CA ASP A 181 3.84 20.10 4.46
C ASP A 181 5.14 19.40 4.89
N LEU A 182 6.28 19.90 4.40
CA LEU A 182 7.61 19.36 4.66
C LEU A 182 8.05 19.46 6.14
N SER A 183 7.32 20.20 6.98
CA SER A 183 7.59 20.24 8.43
C SER A 183 7.17 18.95 9.13
N THR A 184 6.17 18.24 8.59
CA THR A 184 5.64 16.99 9.15
C THR A 184 6.31 15.77 8.53
N GLN A 185 6.30 14.64 9.25
CA GLN A 185 6.75 13.35 8.68
C GLN A 185 5.83 12.92 7.53
N LYS A 186 4.51 13.00 7.74
CA LYS A 186 3.50 12.65 6.73
C LYS A 186 3.67 13.44 5.43
N GLY A 187 3.88 14.76 5.53
CA GLY A 187 4.07 15.60 4.34
C GLY A 187 5.42 15.34 3.63
N ARG A 188 6.48 14.97 4.36
CA ARG A 188 7.74 14.50 3.77
C ARG A 188 7.58 13.17 3.03
N ASP A 189 6.86 12.21 3.62
CA ASP A 189 6.59 10.91 3.00
C ASP A 189 5.67 11.07 1.77
N SER A 190 4.65 11.94 1.84
CA SER A 190 3.81 12.34 0.70
C SER A 190 4.65 12.98 -0.42
N ALA A 191 5.54 13.92 -0.10
CA ALA A 191 6.41 14.54 -1.09
C ALA A 191 7.32 13.50 -1.77
N LEU A 192 7.83 12.52 -1.02
CA LEU A 192 8.62 11.41 -1.57
C LEU A 192 7.81 10.55 -2.55
N LEU A 193 6.54 10.27 -2.24
CA LEU A 193 5.66 9.53 -3.13
C LEU A 193 5.47 10.28 -4.47
N TRP A 194 5.22 11.59 -4.43
CA TRP A 194 5.13 12.39 -5.66
C TRP A 194 6.45 12.46 -6.42
N LYS A 195 7.59 12.59 -5.73
CA LYS A 195 8.91 12.54 -6.38
C LYS A 195 9.16 11.17 -7.04
N LEU A 196 8.69 10.08 -6.43
CA LEU A 196 8.75 8.74 -7.02
C LEU A 196 7.92 8.66 -8.31
N LEU A 197 6.70 9.20 -8.31
CA LEU A 197 5.86 9.25 -9.51
C LEU A 197 6.52 10.05 -10.64
N VAL A 198 7.18 11.17 -10.32
CA VAL A 198 7.98 11.93 -11.29
C VAL A 198 9.12 11.08 -11.85
N LEU A 199 9.83 10.35 -11.00
CA LEU A 199 10.94 9.46 -11.41
C LEU A 199 10.45 8.32 -12.32
N LEU A 200 9.35 7.66 -11.94
CA LEU A 200 8.68 6.63 -12.72
C LEU A 200 8.25 7.15 -14.09
N CYS A 201 7.60 8.32 -14.12
CA CYS A 201 7.24 8.97 -15.37
C CYS A 201 8.50 9.19 -16.19
N ARG A 202 9.51 9.88 -15.65
CA ARG A 202 10.77 10.23 -16.33
C ARG A 202 11.45 9.02 -16.96
N GLN A 203 11.47 7.90 -16.28
CA GLN A 203 12.14 6.66 -16.71
C GLN A 203 11.20 5.66 -17.41
N ASN A 204 9.97 6.06 -17.77
CA ASN A 204 8.97 5.21 -18.44
C ASN A 204 8.70 3.90 -17.69
N GLY A 205 8.68 3.95 -16.34
CA GLY A 205 8.49 2.80 -15.47
C GLY A 205 9.72 1.90 -15.28
N SER A 206 10.81 2.12 -16.01
CA SER A 206 12.04 1.32 -15.89
C SER A 206 13.04 1.97 -14.95
N MET A 207 12.94 1.69 -13.65
CA MET A 207 13.85 2.26 -12.65
C MET A 207 14.84 1.22 -12.10
N VAL A 208 16.09 1.66 -11.91
CA VAL A 208 17.09 0.89 -11.16
C VAL A 208 16.94 1.23 -9.68
N GLY A 209 17.07 0.24 -8.80
CA GLY A 209 16.92 0.46 -7.36
C GLY A 209 17.93 1.45 -6.75
N SER A 210 19.04 1.73 -7.44
CA SER A 210 19.98 2.80 -7.10
C SER A 210 19.35 4.19 -7.19
N ASP A 211 18.55 4.45 -8.21
CA ASP A 211 17.97 5.77 -8.46
C ASP A 211 16.91 6.08 -7.41
N THR A 212 16.12 5.07 -7.04
CA THR A 212 15.17 5.17 -5.92
C THR A 212 15.89 5.31 -4.58
N ALA A 213 17.01 4.61 -4.37
CA ALA A 213 17.81 4.75 -3.16
C ALA A 213 18.38 6.16 -3.03
N GLU A 214 18.87 6.75 -4.12
CA GLU A 214 19.31 8.15 -4.14
C GLU A 214 18.18 9.10 -3.73
N LEU A 215 16.98 8.92 -4.32
CA LEU A 215 15.79 9.69 -3.96
C LEU A 215 15.43 9.57 -2.47
N LEU A 216 15.49 8.37 -1.90
CA LEU A 216 15.18 8.12 -0.49
C LEU A 216 16.17 8.81 0.46
N ILE A 217 17.45 8.86 0.10
CA ILE A 217 18.53 9.37 0.94
C ILE A 217 18.73 10.88 0.82
N GLN A 218 18.32 11.51 -0.29
CA GLN A 218 18.59 12.92 -0.60
C GLN A 218 18.24 13.91 0.54
N ASP A 219 17.15 13.64 1.27
CA ASP A 219 16.66 14.47 2.38
C ASP A 219 16.74 13.74 3.76
N CYS A 220 17.60 12.72 3.88
CA CYS A 220 17.79 11.95 5.12
C CYS A 220 18.89 12.56 6.00
N ARG A 221 18.51 13.22 7.10
CA ARG A 221 19.45 13.71 8.14
C ARG A 221 19.97 12.61 9.09
N CYS A 222 19.61 11.35 8.85
CA CYS A 222 19.79 10.25 9.81
C CYS A 222 21.18 9.59 9.79
N LEU A 223 22.10 10.00 8.90
CA LEU A 223 23.38 9.32 8.72
C LEU A 223 24.31 9.42 9.95
N GLU A 224 24.13 10.43 10.82
CA GLU A 224 25.05 10.71 11.94
C GLU A 224 24.79 9.89 13.22
N LYS A 225 23.72 9.08 13.29
CA LYS A 225 23.23 8.51 14.57
C LYS A 225 23.55 7.03 14.84
N TYR A 226 24.16 6.29 13.92
CA TYR A 226 24.43 4.85 14.12
C TYR A 226 25.72 4.61 14.90
N LYS A 227 25.72 4.89 16.21
CA LYS A 227 26.82 4.50 17.10
C LYS A 227 26.78 2.99 17.32
N ARG A 228 27.90 2.29 17.09
CA ARG A 228 28.06 0.85 17.37
C ARG A 228 27.66 0.57 18.82
N GLN A 229 26.76 -0.39 19.03
CA GLN A 229 26.34 -0.78 20.38
C GLN A 229 27.52 -1.42 21.10
N ASN A 230 27.73 -1.04 22.37
CA ASN A 230 28.68 -1.74 23.23
C ASN A 230 28.01 -3.05 23.70
N PRO A 231 28.51 -4.25 23.34
CA PRO A 231 27.84 -5.52 23.64
C PRO A 231 27.63 -5.76 25.15
N LEU A 232 28.39 -5.08 26.01
CA LEU A 232 28.30 -5.18 27.46
C LEU A 232 27.02 -4.53 28.04
N ALA A 233 26.41 -3.56 27.35
CA ALA A 233 25.22 -2.87 27.84
C ALA A 233 23.96 -3.76 27.83
N ASN A 234 23.91 -4.77 26.96
CA ASN A 234 22.75 -5.68 26.85
C ASN A 234 22.70 -6.75 27.96
N LEU A 235 23.73 -6.85 28.82
CA LEU A 235 23.78 -7.84 29.89
C LEU A 235 23.61 -7.24 31.30
N LEU A 236 23.71 -5.91 31.43
CA LEU A 236 23.61 -5.21 32.71
C LEU A 236 22.88 -3.88 32.48
N GLY A 237 21.57 -3.88 32.73
CA GLY A 237 20.77 -2.66 32.72
C GLY A 237 21.16 -1.76 33.89
N LEU A 238 22.07 -0.81 33.65
CA LEU A 238 22.27 0.35 34.52
C LEU A 238 22.47 1.59 33.64
N THR A 239 21.72 2.63 33.99
CA THR A 239 21.65 3.93 33.34
C THR A 239 22.98 4.67 33.36
N ASP A 240 23.20 5.39 32.27
CA ASP A 240 24.30 6.31 31.97
C ASP A 240 24.42 7.40 33.06
N ASP A 241 25.65 7.71 33.46
CA ASP A 241 25.97 9.04 34.00
C ASP A 241 27.39 9.46 33.62
N GLU A 242 27.54 10.76 33.44
CA GLU A 242 28.60 11.44 32.71
C GLU A 242 30.05 11.19 33.17
N GLY A 243 30.96 11.25 32.18
CA GLY A 243 32.20 12.02 32.25
C GLY A 243 33.38 11.46 33.05
N MET A 244 34.43 11.00 32.35
CA MET A 244 35.79 11.53 32.59
C MET A 244 36.78 11.10 31.50
N SER A 245 37.64 12.05 31.14
CA SER A 245 38.72 11.91 30.16
C SER A 245 39.62 10.70 30.41
N ARG A 246 39.94 9.97 29.34
CA ARG A 246 41.08 9.03 29.29
C ARG A 246 42.37 9.80 29.60
N GLN A 247 43.04 9.39 30.68
CA GLN A 247 44.49 9.53 30.80
C GLN A 247 45.11 8.12 30.82
N PRO A 248 46.20 7.88 30.08
CA PRO A 248 46.86 6.58 30.08
C PRO A 248 47.85 6.48 31.24
N GLY A 249 47.66 5.45 32.08
CA GLY A 249 48.71 4.92 32.95
C GLY A 249 48.92 5.67 34.27
N THR A 250 48.32 5.18 35.36
CA THR A 250 48.90 5.33 36.70
C THR A 250 48.58 4.08 37.51
N LEU A 251 49.62 3.45 38.04
CA LEU A 251 49.56 2.30 38.95
C LEU A 251 48.98 2.76 40.29
N ASP A 252 47.89 2.14 40.74
CA ASP A 252 47.41 2.26 42.12
C ASP A 252 48.27 1.34 43.01
N LEU A 253 49.10 1.93 43.87
CA LEU A 253 50.05 1.22 44.75
C LEU A 253 49.52 1.03 46.18
N ILE A 254 48.23 1.29 46.45
CA ILE A 254 47.72 1.35 47.83
C ILE A 254 46.70 0.24 48.17
N THR A 255 46.11 -0.46 47.20
CA THR A 255 45.01 -1.41 47.48
C THR A 255 45.33 -2.90 47.30
N GLY A 256 46.46 -3.27 46.68
CA GLY A 256 46.84 -4.69 46.53
C GLY A 256 45.86 -5.54 45.69
N GLU A 257 44.84 -4.93 45.09
CA GLU A 257 43.96 -5.58 44.14
C GLU A 257 44.58 -5.50 42.75
N VAL A 258 44.82 -6.66 42.14
CA VAL A 258 45.26 -6.77 40.76
C VAL A 258 44.16 -6.14 39.90
N PRO A 259 44.44 -5.05 39.15
CA PRO A 259 43.44 -4.51 38.23
C PRO A 259 43.05 -5.64 37.27
N PRO A 260 41.77 -5.79 36.90
CA PRO A 260 41.33 -6.85 36.00
C PRO A 260 42.26 -6.80 34.79
N VAL A 261 43.01 -7.88 34.56
CA VAL A 261 43.98 -7.95 33.47
C VAL A 261 43.18 -7.78 32.19
N VAL A 262 43.17 -6.56 31.66
CA VAL A 262 42.62 -6.29 30.35
C VAL A 262 43.57 -6.98 29.39
N GLU A 263 43.19 -8.19 28.93
CA GLU A 263 43.99 -8.95 27.97
C GLU A 263 44.30 -8.03 26.78
N THR A 264 45.60 -7.86 26.50
CA THR A 264 46.02 -7.05 25.35
C THR A 264 45.59 -7.74 24.06
N GLN A 265 45.36 -6.96 23.00
CA GLN A 265 45.00 -7.51 21.67
C GLN A 265 45.98 -8.61 21.21
N ALA A 266 47.27 -8.48 21.54
CA ALA A 266 48.29 -9.47 21.23
C ALA A 266 48.06 -10.80 21.96
N GLN A 267 47.73 -10.77 23.26
CA GLN A 267 47.43 -11.96 24.05
C GLN A 267 46.16 -12.67 23.57
N ILE A 268 45.14 -11.91 23.18
CA ILE A 268 43.89 -12.46 22.63
C ILE A 268 44.18 -13.25 21.34
N VAL A 269 44.99 -12.67 20.45
CA VAL A 269 45.41 -13.31 19.19
C VAL A 269 46.35 -14.49 19.43
N GLU A 270 47.25 -14.43 20.41
CA GLU A 270 48.13 -15.54 20.78
C GLU A 270 47.30 -16.76 21.23
N LYS A 271 46.29 -16.55 22.09
CA LYS A 271 45.40 -17.62 22.54
C LYS A 271 44.53 -18.19 21.41
N PHE A 272 44.04 -17.34 20.51
CA PHE A 272 43.39 -17.78 19.28
C PHE A 272 44.31 -18.69 18.44
N THR A 273 45.57 -18.27 18.26
CA THR A 273 46.57 -19.02 17.49
C THR A 273 46.90 -20.36 18.13
N LYS A 274 47.05 -20.40 19.47
CA LYS A 274 47.24 -21.65 20.21
C LYS A 274 46.08 -22.63 20.00
N LEU A 275 44.83 -22.17 20.05
CA LEU A 275 43.66 -23.03 19.79
C LEU A 275 43.70 -23.63 18.36
N LEU A 276 44.18 -22.86 17.38
CA LEU A 276 44.36 -23.33 16.02
C LEU A 276 45.52 -24.32 15.86
N TYR A 277 46.63 -24.15 16.59
CA TYR A 277 47.73 -25.13 16.61
C TYR A 277 47.24 -26.53 17.00
N TYR A 278 46.30 -26.61 17.94
CA TYR A 278 45.70 -27.88 18.36
C TYR A 278 44.52 -28.33 17.49
N GLY A 279 44.25 -27.69 16.36
CA GLY A 279 43.17 -28.04 15.44
C GLY A 279 41.75 -27.76 15.97
N ARG A 280 41.61 -27.06 17.11
CA ARG A 280 40.31 -26.80 17.76
C ARG A 280 39.61 -25.59 17.14
N LYS A 281 39.23 -25.72 15.87
CA LYS A 281 38.64 -24.62 15.07
C LYS A 281 37.36 -24.03 15.70
N LYS A 282 36.49 -24.87 16.29
CA LYS A 282 35.25 -24.42 16.95
C LYS A 282 35.54 -23.58 18.19
N ASP A 283 36.47 -24.02 19.04
CA ASP A 283 36.84 -23.28 20.25
C ASP A 283 37.54 -21.97 19.91
N ALA A 284 38.43 -21.99 18.90
CA ALA A 284 39.07 -20.79 18.37
C ALA A 284 38.04 -19.78 17.86
N LEU A 285 36.98 -20.25 17.20
CA LEU A 285 35.92 -19.40 16.68
C LEU A 285 35.10 -18.73 17.80
N VAL A 286 34.68 -19.51 18.80
CA VAL A 286 33.97 -18.97 19.98
C VAL A 286 34.85 -17.96 20.72
N TRP A 287 36.16 -18.25 20.87
CA TRP A 287 37.13 -17.35 21.48
C TRP A 287 37.25 -16.02 20.71
N ALA A 288 37.35 -16.09 19.38
CA ALA A 288 37.44 -14.91 18.52
C ALA A 288 36.19 -14.03 18.62
N MET A 289 35.00 -14.62 18.64
CA MET A 289 33.73 -13.88 18.75
C MET A 289 33.60 -13.15 20.08
N ARG A 290 33.94 -13.81 21.19
CA ARG A 290 33.88 -13.20 22.53
C ARG A 290 34.80 -11.99 22.67
N ASN A 291 35.95 -12.03 22.01
CA ASN A 291 36.96 -10.98 22.07
C ASN A 291 36.93 -10.02 20.86
N GLN A 292 35.81 -9.96 20.13
CA GLN A 292 35.61 -9.02 19.02
C GLN A 292 36.63 -9.14 17.87
N LEU A 293 37.29 -10.31 17.72
CA LEU A 293 38.19 -10.61 16.59
C LEU A 293 37.39 -11.01 15.34
N TRP A 294 36.40 -10.20 14.95
CA TRP A 294 35.44 -10.53 13.89
C TRP A 294 36.08 -10.83 12.54
N GLY A 295 37.14 -10.13 12.17
CA GLY A 295 37.87 -10.40 10.92
C GLY A 295 38.43 -11.84 10.87
N HIS A 296 39.03 -12.30 11.97
CA HIS A 296 39.54 -13.67 12.09
C HIS A 296 38.39 -14.69 12.13
N ALA A 297 37.32 -14.38 12.87
CA ALA A 297 36.17 -15.27 13.01
C ALA A 297 35.41 -15.45 11.68
N LEU A 298 35.13 -14.36 10.96
CA LEU A 298 34.45 -14.38 9.66
C LEU A 298 35.29 -15.08 8.60
N PHE A 299 36.60 -14.80 8.55
CA PHE A 299 37.50 -15.50 7.64
C PHE A 299 37.55 -17.01 7.93
N LEU A 300 37.79 -17.41 9.19
CA LEU A 300 37.86 -18.81 9.56
C LEU A 300 36.55 -19.55 9.27
N SER A 301 35.41 -18.96 9.65
CA SER A 301 34.09 -19.57 9.44
C SER A 301 33.70 -19.67 7.97
N SER A 302 34.17 -18.76 7.10
CA SER A 302 33.94 -18.85 5.65
C SER A 302 34.56 -20.09 5.00
N LYS A 303 35.60 -20.67 5.63
CA LYS A 303 36.27 -21.91 5.21
C LYS A 303 35.78 -23.15 5.97
N MET A 304 34.75 -23.00 6.79
CA MET A 304 34.06 -24.10 7.48
C MET A 304 32.76 -24.44 6.73
N ASP A 305 31.70 -24.77 7.44
CA ASP A 305 30.38 -25.03 6.86
C ASP A 305 29.49 -23.76 6.85
N PRO A 306 28.51 -23.68 5.94
CA PRO A 306 27.62 -22.51 5.82
C PRO A 306 26.83 -22.17 7.08
N ARG A 307 26.50 -23.16 7.93
CA ARG A 307 25.76 -22.92 9.18
C ARG A 307 26.64 -22.20 10.20
N THR A 308 27.90 -22.63 10.32
CA THR A 308 28.90 -21.96 11.15
C THR A 308 29.14 -20.52 10.69
N TYR A 309 29.27 -20.29 9.38
CA TYR A 309 29.40 -18.93 8.84
C TYR A 309 28.19 -18.04 9.16
N SER A 310 26.97 -18.54 8.94
CA SER A 310 25.73 -17.82 9.26
C SER A 310 25.60 -17.48 10.76
N TRP A 311 26.04 -18.39 11.64
CA TRP A 311 26.05 -18.17 13.09
C TRP A 311 27.02 -17.05 13.49
N VAL A 312 28.25 -17.06 12.95
CA VAL A 312 29.25 -16.00 13.20
C VAL A 312 28.79 -14.67 12.65
N LEU A 313 28.23 -14.66 11.44
CA LEU A 313 27.69 -13.46 10.81
C LEU A 313 26.53 -12.88 11.64
N THR A 314 25.62 -13.73 12.13
CA THR A 314 24.55 -13.29 13.04
C THR A 314 25.14 -12.67 14.31
N GLY A 315 26.15 -13.31 14.92
CA GLY A 315 26.87 -12.74 16.07
C GLY A 315 27.51 -11.39 15.77
N PHE A 316 28.18 -11.24 14.62
CA PHE A 316 28.78 -9.97 14.21
C PHE A 316 27.73 -8.88 14.02
N THR A 317 26.66 -9.18 13.28
CA THR A 317 25.58 -8.21 13.01
C THR A 317 24.85 -7.77 14.27
N SER A 318 24.82 -8.60 15.32
CA SER A 318 24.26 -8.22 16.62
C SER A 318 25.10 -7.19 17.39
N THR A 319 26.34 -6.93 16.97
CA THR A 319 27.18 -5.84 17.53
C THR A 319 26.91 -4.48 16.88
N LEU A 320 26.19 -4.46 15.76
CA LEU A 320 25.77 -3.23 15.10
C LEU A 320 24.54 -2.66 15.80
N ALA A 321 24.27 -1.37 15.60
CA ALA A 321 23.05 -0.78 16.11
C ALA A 321 21.83 -1.42 15.43
N THR A 322 20.77 -1.67 16.20
CA THR A 322 19.58 -2.37 15.72
C THR A 322 18.89 -1.66 14.54
N ASN A 323 19.06 -0.34 14.46
CA ASN A 323 18.56 0.53 13.40
C ASN A 323 19.60 0.84 12.32
N ASP A 324 20.79 0.22 12.34
CA ASP A 324 21.83 0.44 11.33
C ASP A 324 21.42 -0.19 9.98
N PRO A 325 21.39 0.57 8.86
CA PRO A 325 21.14 0.01 7.53
C PRO A 325 22.13 -1.09 7.13
N LEU A 326 23.35 -1.10 7.69
CA LEU A 326 24.29 -2.21 7.49
C LEU A 326 23.75 -3.54 8.05
N GLN A 327 23.05 -3.49 9.18
CA GLN A 327 22.42 -4.69 9.73
C GLN A 327 21.32 -5.21 8.79
N THR A 328 20.59 -4.30 8.13
CA THR A 328 19.58 -4.66 7.12
C THR A 328 20.21 -5.39 5.94
N LEU A 329 21.31 -4.85 5.41
CA LEU A 329 22.05 -5.48 4.32
C LEU A 329 22.54 -6.88 4.69
N PHE A 330 23.20 -7.02 5.84
CA PHE A 330 23.76 -8.31 6.25
C PHE A 330 22.68 -9.37 6.54
N GLN A 331 21.51 -8.97 7.06
CA GLN A 331 20.37 -9.87 7.25
C GLN A 331 19.81 -10.36 5.92
N LEU A 332 19.65 -9.46 4.93
CA LEU A 332 19.26 -9.84 3.56
C LEU A 332 20.26 -10.80 2.93
N MET A 333 21.56 -10.47 2.99
CA MET A 333 22.62 -11.34 2.46
C MET A 333 22.67 -12.71 3.14
N SER A 334 22.15 -12.82 4.36
CA SER A 334 22.00 -14.08 5.10
C SER A 334 20.73 -14.87 4.75
N GLY A 335 19.93 -14.39 3.79
CA GLY A 335 18.68 -15.03 3.38
C GLY A 335 17.54 -14.88 4.40
N ARG A 336 17.54 -13.82 5.21
CA ARG A 336 16.51 -13.55 6.21
C ARG A 336 15.83 -12.21 5.93
N ILE A 337 14.53 -12.13 6.27
CA ILE A 337 13.82 -10.85 6.26
C ILE A 337 14.43 -9.97 7.36
N PRO A 338 14.88 -8.74 7.04
CA PRO A 338 15.47 -7.86 8.02
C PRO A 338 14.51 -7.48 9.14
N GLN A 339 15.02 -7.30 10.34
CA GLN A 339 14.23 -6.79 11.46
C GLN A 339 13.67 -5.40 11.18
N ALA A 340 14.38 -4.60 10.38
CA ALA A 340 13.87 -3.31 9.91
C ALA A 340 12.53 -3.45 9.19
N ALA A 341 12.36 -4.45 8.32
CA ALA A 341 11.09 -4.65 7.62
C ALA A 341 9.93 -4.97 8.59
N LEU A 342 10.20 -5.55 9.75
CA LEU A 342 9.17 -5.91 10.73
C LEU A 342 8.87 -4.76 11.70
N CYS A 343 9.87 -3.97 12.05
CA CYS A 343 9.79 -2.99 13.14
C CYS A 343 9.82 -1.51 12.68
N CYS A 344 9.96 -1.23 11.38
CA CYS A 344 9.96 0.13 10.84
C CYS A 344 8.71 0.92 11.25
N GLY A 345 8.89 2.21 11.55
CA GLY A 345 7.83 3.13 11.96
C GLY A 345 7.60 3.21 13.48
N ASP A 346 8.34 2.45 14.28
CA ASP A 346 8.40 2.69 15.72
C ASP A 346 9.22 3.95 16.04
N ALA A 347 8.80 4.71 17.05
CA ALA A 347 9.57 5.86 17.54
C ALA A 347 10.99 5.44 18.01
N THR A 348 11.14 4.18 18.41
CA THR A 348 12.41 3.58 18.84
C THR A 348 13.29 3.11 17.68
N TRP A 349 12.69 2.72 16.54
CA TRP A 349 13.42 2.14 15.41
C TRP A 349 14.02 3.19 14.48
N GLY A 350 13.31 4.30 14.28
CA GLY A 350 13.77 5.42 13.45
C GLY A 350 13.27 5.40 12.01
N ASP A 351 14.06 6.00 11.11
CA ASP A 351 13.67 6.30 9.74
C ASP A 351 13.69 5.05 8.85
N TRP A 352 12.59 4.79 8.13
CA TRP A 352 12.45 3.63 7.24
C TRP A 352 13.25 3.78 5.93
N ARG A 353 13.50 5.02 5.50
CA ARG A 353 14.05 5.35 4.17
C ARG A 353 15.43 4.72 3.92
N PRO A 354 16.40 4.77 4.85
CA PRO A 354 17.71 4.16 4.64
C PRO A 354 17.65 2.63 4.54
N HIS A 355 16.73 2.00 5.26
CA HIS A 355 16.53 0.55 5.19
C HIS A 355 15.97 0.14 3.83
N LEU A 356 14.93 0.83 3.34
CA LEU A 356 14.40 0.54 2.01
C LEU A 356 15.43 0.83 0.91
N ALA A 357 16.19 1.92 1.03
CA ALA A 357 17.26 2.26 0.08
C ALA A 357 18.29 1.13 -0.08
N VAL A 358 18.71 0.52 1.04
CA VAL A 358 19.61 -0.65 1.02
C VAL A 358 18.96 -1.84 0.32
N MET A 359 17.71 -2.15 0.62
CA MET A 359 16.97 -3.28 0.04
C MET A 359 16.79 -3.12 -1.49
N LEU A 360 16.55 -1.89 -1.96
CA LEU A 360 16.35 -1.60 -3.38
C LEU A 360 17.66 -1.58 -4.17
N SER A 361 18.72 -0.97 -3.64
CA SER A 361 20.01 -0.83 -4.32
C SER A 361 20.84 -2.12 -4.30
N ASN A 362 20.69 -2.96 -3.27
CA ASN A 362 21.47 -4.19 -3.10
C ASN A 362 20.60 -5.42 -3.36
N LYS A 363 20.19 -5.62 -4.62
CA LYS A 363 19.47 -6.81 -5.09
C LYS A 363 20.38 -8.07 -5.15
N VAL A 364 21.01 -8.41 -4.02
CA VAL A 364 21.95 -9.53 -3.92
C VAL A 364 21.21 -10.74 -3.36
N GLY A 365 21.19 -11.85 -4.10
CA GLY A 365 20.64 -13.14 -3.64
C GLY A 365 19.22 -13.42 -4.13
N ASP A 366 18.37 -13.90 -3.22
CA ASP A 366 16.99 -14.33 -3.49
C ASP A 366 16.08 -13.11 -3.73
N MET A 367 15.60 -12.97 -4.97
CA MET A 367 14.73 -11.85 -5.34
C MET A 367 13.34 -11.93 -4.72
N ASP A 368 12.84 -13.14 -4.49
CA ASP A 368 11.56 -13.34 -3.82
C ASP A 368 11.66 -12.95 -2.34
N LEU A 369 12.81 -13.22 -1.69
CA LEU A 369 13.06 -12.76 -0.33
C LEU A 369 13.09 -11.23 -0.25
N ASN A 370 13.78 -10.57 -1.17
CA ASN A 370 13.84 -9.10 -1.18
C ASN A 370 12.45 -8.49 -1.42
N HIS A 371 11.72 -9.03 -2.39
CA HIS A 371 10.33 -8.65 -2.67
C HIS A 371 9.42 -8.81 -1.45
N ARG A 372 9.42 -9.98 -0.81
CA ARG A 372 8.69 -10.22 0.44
C ARG A 372 9.10 -9.27 1.56
N ALA A 373 10.39 -8.95 1.68
CA ALA A 373 10.87 -8.03 2.70
C ALA A 373 10.35 -6.60 2.48
N ILE A 374 10.30 -6.13 1.22
CA ILE A 374 9.74 -4.80 0.88
C ILE A 374 8.24 -4.77 1.21
N ILE A 375 7.48 -5.80 0.85
CA ILE A 375 6.05 -5.91 1.20
C ILE A 375 5.87 -5.90 2.72
N THR A 376 6.67 -6.69 3.43
CA THR A 376 6.61 -6.78 4.90
C THR A 376 6.86 -5.41 5.54
N MET A 377 7.82 -4.64 5.01
CA MET A 377 8.07 -3.26 5.44
C MET A 377 6.84 -2.37 5.21
N GLY A 378 6.21 -2.49 4.04
CA GLY A 378 4.95 -1.79 3.73
C GLY A 378 3.83 -2.12 4.72
N ASP A 379 3.62 -3.40 5.01
CA ASP A 379 2.61 -3.86 5.96
C ASP A 379 2.83 -3.32 7.37
N SER A 380 4.09 -3.33 7.84
CA SER A 380 4.46 -2.79 9.14
C SER A 380 4.25 -1.27 9.22
N LEU A 381 4.59 -0.53 8.16
CA LEU A 381 4.35 0.92 8.08
C LEU A 381 2.85 1.25 8.04
N ALA A 382 2.07 0.50 7.26
CA ALA A 382 0.62 0.65 7.18
C ALA A 382 -0.06 0.35 8.53
N GLY A 383 0.37 -0.71 9.22
CA GLY A 383 -0.12 -1.06 10.56
C GLY A 383 0.14 0.02 11.62
N ARG A 384 1.10 0.91 11.38
CA ARG A 384 1.44 2.05 12.24
C ARG A 384 0.84 3.38 11.78
N GLY A 385 0.06 3.38 10.70
CA GLY A 385 -0.59 4.58 10.14
C GLY A 385 0.30 5.43 9.24
N ALA A 386 1.51 4.98 8.89
CA ALA A 386 2.40 5.65 7.93
C ALA A 386 2.03 5.24 6.49
N VAL A 387 0.85 5.69 6.04
CA VAL A 387 0.23 5.24 4.78
C VAL A 387 1.06 5.59 3.56
N GLU A 388 1.59 6.81 3.49
CA GLU A 388 2.39 7.30 2.35
C GLU A 388 3.70 6.50 2.21
N ALA A 389 4.34 6.17 3.33
CA ALA A 389 5.53 5.34 3.36
C ALA A 389 5.23 3.89 2.95
N ALA A 390 4.11 3.33 3.40
CA ALA A 390 3.66 2.00 3.01
C ALA A 390 3.39 1.93 1.50
N HIS A 391 2.71 2.94 0.94
CA HIS A 391 2.46 3.06 -0.49
C HIS A 391 3.75 3.12 -1.30
N PHE A 392 4.77 3.84 -0.81
CA PHE A 392 6.08 3.83 -1.43
C PHE A 392 6.66 2.40 -1.51
N CYS A 393 6.60 1.63 -0.42
CA CYS A 393 7.05 0.23 -0.41
C CYS A 393 6.28 -0.64 -1.42
N TYR A 394 4.95 -0.53 -1.44
CA TYR A 394 4.12 -1.34 -2.35
C TYR A 394 4.35 -1.01 -3.83
N LEU A 395 4.56 0.26 -4.18
CA LEU A 395 4.94 0.65 -5.54
C LEU A 395 6.31 0.06 -5.91
N MET A 396 7.28 0.11 -5.01
CA MET A 396 8.61 -0.46 -5.27
C MET A 396 8.65 -1.99 -5.28
N ALA A 397 7.61 -2.64 -4.76
CA ALA A 397 7.39 -4.07 -4.87
C ALA A 397 6.48 -4.45 -6.05
N ASP A 398 6.13 -3.51 -6.94
CA ASP A 398 5.25 -3.75 -8.11
C ASP A 398 3.94 -4.46 -7.74
N ILE A 399 3.35 -4.12 -6.57
CA ILE A 399 2.08 -4.68 -6.15
C ILE A 399 0.95 -4.09 -7.01
N PRO A 400 0.10 -4.92 -7.65
CA PRO A 400 -1.01 -4.43 -8.44
C PRO A 400 -2.05 -3.74 -7.56
N PHE A 401 -2.71 -2.73 -8.12
CA PHE A 401 -3.86 -2.10 -7.49
C PHE A 401 -5.03 -3.11 -7.39
N GLY A 402 -5.66 -3.19 -6.22
CA GLY A 402 -6.75 -4.13 -5.95
C GLY A 402 -7.91 -3.50 -5.16
N TYR A 403 -9.04 -4.21 -5.09
CA TYR A 403 -10.24 -3.76 -4.38
C TYR A 403 -10.13 -4.02 -2.87
N PHE A 404 -10.55 -3.05 -2.05
CA PHE A 404 -10.64 -3.21 -0.61
C PHE A 404 -11.83 -4.11 -0.24
N ARG A 405 -11.56 -5.39 0.06
CA ARG A 405 -12.60 -6.37 0.44
C ARG A 405 -12.55 -6.66 1.95
N ALA A 406 -12.94 -5.66 2.74
CA ALA A 406 -13.12 -5.72 4.21
C ALA A 406 -11.86 -5.78 5.09
N LYS A 407 -12.04 -5.36 6.36
CA LYS A 407 -11.05 -5.15 7.45
C LYS A 407 -10.09 -6.31 7.77
N ALA A 408 -10.26 -7.48 7.17
CA ALA A 408 -9.41 -8.65 7.42
C ALA A 408 -8.23 -8.76 6.43
N ASP A 409 -8.30 -8.07 5.30
CA ASP A 409 -7.16 -7.92 4.40
C ASP A 409 -6.35 -6.70 4.81
N ARG A 410 -5.13 -6.96 5.27
CA ARG A 410 -4.12 -5.94 5.55
C ARG A 410 -4.03 -5.01 4.33
N MET A 411 -3.95 -3.72 4.61
CA MET A 411 -4.09 -2.55 3.72
C MET A 411 -3.41 -2.67 2.34
N GLN A 412 -3.90 -3.54 1.47
CA GLN A 412 -3.49 -3.71 0.06
C GLN A 412 -4.27 -2.75 -0.85
N SER A 413 -4.36 -1.48 -0.44
CA SER A 413 -5.04 -0.45 -1.21
C SER A 413 -4.12 0.75 -1.35
N LEU A 414 -3.37 0.74 -2.45
CA LEU A 414 -2.76 1.92 -3.02
C LEU A 414 -3.86 2.79 -3.65
N PHE A 415 -3.97 4.03 -3.17
CA PHE A 415 -4.59 5.21 -3.80
C PHE A 415 -5.83 4.99 -4.70
N VAL A 416 -7.04 4.96 -4.12
CA VAL A 416 -8.26 5.51 -4.77
C VAL A 416 -9.21 6.21 -3.77
N GLY A 417 -9.17 5.92 -2.47
CA GLY A 417 -10.27 6.32 -1.56
C GLY A 417 -10.08 7.51 -0.62
N PHE A 418 -8.86 8.06 -0.41
CA PHE A 418 -8.61 8.91 0.76
C PHE A 418 -8.62 10.44 0.55
N TYR A 419 -9.14 10.93 -0.57
CA TYR A 419 -9.37 12.37 -0.81
C TYR A 419 -10.84 12.73 -1.11
N CYS A 420 -11.79 11.85 -0.78
CA CYS A 420 -13.19 12.20 -0.62
C CYS A 420 -13.62 11.87 0.80
N SER A 421 -13.40 12.80 1.71
CA SER A 421 -14.07 12.86 3.01
C SER A 421 -14.28 14.31 3.37
#